data_AF-A0A815G4G1-F1
#
_entry.id   AF-A0A815G4G1-F1
#
_cell.length_a   1.000
_cell.length_b   1.000
_cell.length_c   1.000
_cell.angle_alpha   90.00
_cell.angle_beta   90.00
_cell.angle_gamma   90.00
#
_symmetry.space_group_name_H-M   'P 1'
#
loop_
_entity.id
_entity.type
_entity.pdbx_description
1 polymer ?
#
loop_
_entity_poly.entity_id
_entity_poly.type
_entity_poly.pdbx_seq_one_letter_code
_entity_poly.pdbx_strand_id
1 'polypeptide(L)'
;NLTDGSAGLVLSFGDCIKQGDNIGILLNLTDSEMKVYLFLNGRPLGMAFHVQAPFPKPLFPVISFNTNGKARIIHSQQVPTSLDRQEKQFNGIEGHWKLVDYPQHSDCTGYHFHLFKQDESDQNTYRLSTRVINTMNSIFHHDPSTNQCQNYSGMSTMMGEDEESMRKEDVISKLINGITDFKLKGEQLVITSNGNQVKLERYTLEPPQTCTKNIFAAEY
;
A
#
# COMPACT_ATOMS: atom_id res chain seq x y z
N ASN A 1 5.21 5.15 4.50
CA ASN A 1 6.07 6.10 3.76
C ASN A 1 7.39 6.29 4.49
N LEU A 2 8.47 6.55 3.76
CA LEU A 2 9.71 7.11 4.29
C LEU A 2 9.75 8.60 3.93
N THR A 3 10.17 9.44 4.86
CA THR A 3 10.21 10.91 4.72
C THR A 3 11.42 11.47 5.47
N ASP A 4 11.96 12.59 5.01
CA ASP A 4 12.96 13.39 5.73
C ASP A 4 12.33 14.45 6.67
N GLY A 5 11.00 14.45 6.81
CA GLY A 5 10.24 15.44 7.56
C GLY A 5 9.72 16.62 6.73
N SER A 6 10.24 16.81 5.51
CA SER A 6 9.80 17.85 4.57
C SER A 6 9.18 17.27 3.30
N ALA A 7 9.68 16.14 2.82
CA ALA A 7 9.27 15.48 1.59
C ALA A 7 9.10 13.98 1.79
N GLY A 8 8.23 13.38 0.98
CA GLY A 8 8.13 11.92 0.86
C GLY A 8 9.29 11.39 0.02
N LEU A 9 10.13 10.54 0.61
CA LEU A 9 11.27 9.92 -0.06
C LEU A 9 10.87 8.61 -0.75
N VAL A 10 10.09 7.79 -0.03
CA VAL A 10 9.58 6.51 -0.54
C VAL A 10 8.13 6.36 -0.11
N LEU A 11 7.23 6.37 -1.08
CA LEU A 11 5.81 6.13 -0.83
C LEU A 11 5.56 4.64 -0.64
N SER A 12 4.61 4.31 0.24
CA SER A 12 4.14 2.93 0.45
C SER A 12 5.22 1.91 0.83
N PHE A 13 6.24 2.33 1.60
CA PHE A 13 7.32 1.44 2.06
C PHE A 13 6.80 0.20 2.83
N GLY A 14 5.77 0.40 3.64
CA GLY A 14 5.06 -0.65 4.38
C GLY A 14 3.56 -0.33 4.45
N ASP A 15 2.81 -1.18 5.15
CA ASP A 15 1.38 -0.99 5.38
C ASP A 15 1.10 0.28 6.22
N CYS A 16 -0.16 0.73 6.19
CA CYS A 16 -0.63 1.75 7.12
C CYS A 16 -0.55 1.21 8.55
N ILE A 17 0.01 2.00 9.47
CA ILE A 17 0.09 1.68 10.90
C ILE A 17 -1.28 1.91 11.53
N LYS A 18 -1.77 0.94 12.28
CA LYS A 18 -3.04 1.03 13.02
C LYS A 18 -2.87 0.76 14.52
N GLN A 19 -3.96 0.94 15.27
CA GLN A 19 -3.98 0.65 16.69
C GLN A 19 -3.64 -0.83 16.95
N GLY A 20 -2.73 -1.07 17.89
CA GLY A 20 -2.30 -2.42 18.27
C GLY A 20 -1.09 -2.93 17.47
N ASP A 21 -0.69 -2.23 16.41
CA ASP A 21 0.52 -2.60 15.68
C ASP A 21 1.79 -2.40 16.51
N ASN A 22 2.76 -3.30 16.31
CA ASN A 22 4.11 -3.21 16.83
C ASN A 22 5.07 -2.82 15.70
N ILE A 23 5.77 -1.69 15.88
CA ILE A 23 6.78 -1.22 14.93
C ILE A 23 8.16 -1.52 15.51
N GLY A 24 8.96 -2.31 14.79
CA GLY A 24 10.35 -2.55 15.11
C GLY A 24 11.26 -1.62 14.30
N ILE A 25 12.30 -1.11 14.95
CA ILE A 25 13.37 -0.34 14.31
C ILE A 25 14.69 -0.96 14.74
N LEU A 26 15.49 -1.40 13.78
CA LEU A 26 16.87 -1.81 14.01
C LEU A 26 17.80 -0.79 13.36
N LEU A 27 18.64 -0.16 14.19
CA LEU A 27 19.68 0.75 13.76
C LEU A 27 21.03 0.01 13.82
N ASN A 28 21.64 -0.21 12.66
CA ASN A 28 23.03 -0.64 12.56
C ASN A 28 23.88 0.59 12.24
N LEU A 29 24.69 1.02 13.22
CA LEU A 29 25.46 2.25 13.18
C LEU A 29 26.95 1.96 13.28
N THR A 30 27.71 2.46 12.30
CA THR A 30 29.18 2.46 12.31
C THR A 30 29.67 3.90 12.21
N ASP A 31 30.99 4.10 12.07
CA ASP A 31 31.55 5.43 11.83
C ASP A 31 31.38 5.91 10.38
N SER A 32 31.22 5.00 9.42
CA SER A 32 31.09 5.32 8.00
C SER A 32 29.65 5.30 7.48
N GLU A 33 28.78 4.51 8.10
CA GLU A 33 27.41 4.32 7.59
C GLU A 33 26.37 4.10 8.70
N MET A 34 25.13 4.45 8.35
CA MET A 34 23.91 4.23 9.11
C MET A 34 22.94 3.39 8.28
N LYS A 35 22.55 2.22 8.77
CA LYS A 35 21.54 1.36 8.16
C LYS A 35 20.34 1.21 9.10
N VAL A 36 19.15 1.48 8.57
CA VAL A 36 17.89 1.40 9.32
C VAL A 36 16.99 0.35 8.69
N TYR A 37 16.57 -0.63 9.49
CA TYR A 37 15.63 -1.67 9.10
C TYR A 37 14.32 -1.49 9.86
N LEU A 38 13.20 -1.68 9.17
CA LEU A 38 11.86 -1.53 9.74
C LEU A 38 11.13 -2.87 9.77
N PHE A 39 10.30 -3.04 10.80
CA PHE A 39 9.47 -4.22 11.00
C PHE A 39 8.06 -3.77 11.37
N LEU A 40 7.06 -4.49 10.89
CA LEU A 40 5.66 -4.29 11.28
C LEU A 40 5.08 -5.62 11.73
N ASN A 41 4.66 -5.69 12.99
CA ASN A 41 4.13 -6.90 13.62
C ASN A 41 5.05 -8.11 13.47
N GLY A 42 6.37 -7.88 13.62
CA GLY A 42 7.41 -8.90 13.47
C GLY A 42 7.80 -9.20 12.01
N ARG A 43 7.02 -8.76 11.02
CA ARG A 43 7.35 -8.92 9.60
C ARG A 43 8.42 -7.91 9.19
N PRO A 44 9.58 -8.33 8.64
CA PRO A 44 10.59 -7.42 8.13
C PRO A 44 10.09 -6.70 6.87
N LEU A 45 10.17 -5.38 6.89
CA LEU A 45 9.85 -4.52 5.74
C LEU A 45 11.09 -4.22 4.88
N GLY A 46 12.27 -4.64 5.32
CA GLY A 46 13.55 -4.43 4.66
C GLY A 46 14.32 -3.21 5.17
N MET A 47 15.40 -2.88 4.46
CA MET A 47 16.25 -1.72 4.74
C MET A 47 15.59 -0.44 4.24
N ALA A 48 15.19 0.42 5.17
CA ALA A 48 14.55 1.70 4.89
C ALA A 48 15.57 2.76 4.49
N PHE A 49 16.66 2.87 5.24
CA PHE A 49 17.71 3.87 5.01
C PHE A 49 19.09 3.23 4.99
N HIS A 50 19.93 3.69 4.07
CA HIS A 50 21.35 3.40 4.01
C HIS A 50 22.11 4.70 3.73
N VAL A 51 22.49 5.40 4.80
CA VAL A 51 23.09 6.73 4.73
C VAL A 51 24.58 6.63 5.02
N GLN A 52 25.41 7.17 4.12
CA GLN A 52 26.83 7.33 4.36
C GLN A 52 27.09 8.56 5.24
N ALA A 53 28.17 8.52 6.02
CA ALA A 53 28.61 9.66 6.81
C ALA A 53 28.78 10.94 5.95
N PRO A 54 28.56 12.15 6.50
CA PRO A 54 28.30 12.42 7.91
C PRO A 54 26.83 12.28 8.31
N PHE A 55 26.60 11.97 9.58
CA PHE A 55 25.29 12.02 10.25
C PHE A 55 25.48 12.44 11.72
N PRO A 56 24.49 13.12 12.33
CA PRO A 56 24.63 13.64 13.69
C PRO A 56 24.76 12.51 14.72
N LYS A 57 25.55 12.74 15.77
CA LYS A 57 25.67 11.89 16.95
C LYS A 57 25.51 12.78 18.20
N PRO A 58 24.74 12.37 19.22
CA PRO A 58 23.97 11.12 19.32
C PRO A 58 22.68 11.11 18.49
N LEU A 59 22.18 9.91 18.16
CA LEU A 59 20.88 9.69 17.53
C LEU A 59 19.86 9.27 18.58
N PHE A 60 18.61 9.74 18.44
CA PHE A 60 17.51 9.39 19.33
C PHE A 60 16.29 8.92 18.53
N PRO A 61 15.56 7.89 19.00
CA PRO A 61 14.28 7.55 18.40
C PRO A 61 13.25 8.65 18.69
N VAL A 62 12.49 9.04 17.67
CA VAL A 62 11.40 10.01 17.78
C VAL A 62 10.14 9.37 17.24
N ILE A 63 9.03 9.59 17.94
CA ILE A 63 7.69 9.22 17.49
C ILE A 63 6.87 10.50 17.45
N SER A 64 6.19 10.73 16.33
CA SER A 64 5.25 11.83 16.17
C SER A 64 3.91 11.26 15.71
N PHE A 65 2.83 11.87 16.18
CA PHE A 65 1.47 11.55 15.75
C PHE A 65 0.85 12.78 15.10
N ASN A 66 0.21 12.60 13.95
CA ASN A 66 -0.57 13.67 13.31
C ASN A 66 -1.88 13.97 14.05
N THR A 67 -2.31 13.06 14.92
CA THR A 67 -3.53 13.15 15.74
C THR A 67 -3.25 12.60 17.15
N ASN A 68 -4.28 12.47 17.98
CA ASN A 68 -4.13 11.87 19.31
C ASN A 68 -3.67 10.41 19.19
N GLY A 69 -2.53 10.09 19.78
CA GLY A 69 -1.96 8.75 19.78
C GLY A 69 -1.21 8.45 21.07
N LYS A 70 -1.03 7.16 21.36
CA LYS A 70 -0.20 6.67 22.46
C LYS A 70 0.67 5.54 21.93
N ALA A 71 1.95 5.60 22.25
CA ALA A 71 2.89 4.51 22.00
C ALA A 71 3.64 4.17 23.29
N ARG A 72 4.03 2.90 23.39
CA ARG A 72 4.97 2.42 24.41
C ARG A 72 6.27 2.06 23.71
N ILE A 73 7.35 2.73 24.10
CA ILE A 73 8.69 2.45 23.56
C ILE A 73 9.36 1.41 24.46
N ILE A 74 9.87 0.34 23.86
CA ILE A 74 10.57 -0.74 24.55
C ILE A 74 11.90 -0.97 23.84
N HIS A 75 12.98 -1.03 24.60
CA HIS A 75 14.27 -1.47 24.07
C HIS A 75 14.30 -3.01 24.03
N SER A 76 14.27 -3.57 22.82
CA SER A 76 14.40 -5.02 22.65
C SER A 76 15.81 -5.48 22.98
N GLN A 77 15.94 -6.58 23.72
CA GLN A 77 17.22 -7.25 23.93
C GLN A 77 17.54 -8.27 22.82
N GLN A 78 16.57 -8.53 21.94
CA GLN A 78 16.70 -9.47 20.83
C GLN A 78 16.87 -8.70 19.53
N VAL A 79 17.93 -9.03 18.78
CA VAL A 79 18.15 -8.56 17.43
C VAL A 79 17.39 -9.49 16.46
N PRO A 80 16.54 -8.95 15.57
CA PRO A 80 15.87 -9.77 14.55
C PRO A 80 16.88 -10.53 13.67
N THR A 81 16.61 -11.81 13.41
CA THR A 81 17.50 -12.67 12.61
C THR A 81 17.26 -12.56 11.11
N SER A 82 16.05 -12.18 10.69
CA SER A 82 15.69 -11.94 9.30
C SER A 82 15.54 -10.44 9.06
N LEU A 83 16.35 -9.90 8.14
CA LEU A 83 16.34 -8.47 7.77
C LEU A 83 15.76 -8.25 6.38
N ASP A 84 15.75 -9.30 5.56
CA ASP A 84 15.22 -9.26 4.20
C ASP A 84 13.71 -9.05 4.23
N ARG A 85 13.22 -8.23 3.29
CA ARG A 85 11.80 -7.90 3.20
C ARG A 85 11.00 -9.18 3.00
N GLN A 86 10.02 -9.40 3.86
CA GLN A 86 9.03 -10.46 3.70
C GLN A 86 7.76 -9.85 3.13
N GLU A 87 7.27 -10.42 2.04
CA GLU A 87 6.03 -10.00 1.41
C GLU A 87 4.84 -10.14 2.36
N LYS A 88 3.87 -9.24 2.18
CA LYS A 88 2.61 -9.38 2.89
C LYS A 88 1.84 -10.52 2.25
N GLN A 89 1.54 -11.54 3.05
CA GLN A 89 0.60 -12.56 2.64
C GLN A 89 -0.82 -12.00 2.79
N PHE A 90 -1.58 -12.08 1.71
CA PHE A 90 -2.97 -11.66 1.69
C PHE A 90 -3.87 -12.88 1.78
N ASN A 91 -4.95 -12.76 2.54
CA ASN A 91 -5.98 -13.79 2.66
C ASN A 91 -7.26 -13.30 1.98
N GLY A 92 -7.94 -14.18 1.26
CA GLY A 92 -9.19 -13.83 0.59
C GLY A 92 -9.00 -12.82 -0.54
N ILE A 93 -9.94 -11.88 -0.65
CA ILE A 93 -9.99 -10.90 -1.75
C ILE A 93 -9.02 -9.73 -1.58
N GLU A 94 -8.49 -9.49 -0.37
CA GLU A 94 -7.49 -8.43 -0.15
C GLU A 94 -6.26 -8.70 -1.00
N GLY A 95 -5.58 -7.67 -1.51
CA GLY A 95 -4.36 -7.84 -2.29
C GLY A 95 -4.11 -6.78 -3.34
N HIS A 96 -2.97 -6.93 -4.01
CA HIS A 96 -2.63 -6.20 -5.22
C HIS A 96 -3.05 -7.04 -6.43
N TRP A 97 -3.84 -6.43 -7.30
CA TRP A 97 -4.51 -7.10 -8.40
C TRP A 97 -4.21 -6.38 -9.71
N LYS A 98 -3.86 -7.12 -10.76
CA LYS A 98 -3.64 -6.60 -12.10
C LYS A 98 -4.79 -7.01 -13.00
N LEU A 99 -5.40 -6.07 -13.70
CA LEU A 99 -6.48 -6.36 -14.65
C LEU A 99 -5.90 -7.05 -15.89
N VAL A 100 -6.27 -8.32 -16.09
CA VAL A 100 -5.72 -9.15 -17.19
C VAL A 100 -6.74 -9.45 -18.28
N ASP A 101 -8.04 -9.33 -17.99
CA ASP A 101 -9.11 -9.61 -18.95
C ASP A 101 -10.26 -8.61 -18.76
N TYR A 102 -10.46 -7.76 -19.78
CA TYR A 102 -11.60 -6.86 -19.89
C TYR A 102 -12.08 -6.83 -21.35
N PRO A 103 -12.97 -7.74 -21.76
CA PRO A 103 -13.29 -7.96 -23.18
C PRO A 103 -13.79 -6.72 -23.93
N GLN A 104 -14.57 -5.87 -23.26
CA GLN A 104 -15.13 -4.65 -23.84
C GLN A 104 -14.10 -3.51 -23.97
N HIS A 105 -13.02 -3.57 -23.19
CA HIS A 105 -12.02 -2.51 -23.05
C HIS A 105 -10.62 -3.10 -22.85
N SER A 106 -10.14 -3.85 -23.84
CA SER A 106 -8.83 -4.52 -23.79
C SER A 106 -7.65 -3.55 -23.64
N ASP A 107 -7.83 -2.31 -24.09
CA ASP A 107 -6.90 -1.18 -23.93
C ASP A 107 -6.74 -0.71 -22.48
N CYS A 108 -7.62 -1.17 -21.58
CA CYS A 108 -7.55 -0.94 -20.13
C CYS A 108 -6.94 -2.13 -19.37
N THR A 109 -6.47 -3.17 -20.05
CA THR A 109 -5.71 -4.23 -19.35
C THR A 109 -4.37 -3.70 -18.85
N GLY A 110 -3.85 -4.29 -17.78
CA GLY A 110 -2.60 -3.88 -17.13
C GLY A 110 -2.77 -2.91 -15.97
N TYR A 111 -3.94 -2.29 -15.78
CA TYR A 111 -4.16 -1.43 -14.60
C TYR A 111 -4.09 -2.22 -13.29
N HIS A 112 -3.56 -1.54 -12.27
CA HIS A 112 -3.33 -2.11 -10.96
C HIS A 112 -4.37 -1.61 -9.96
N PHE A 113 -4.89 -2.55 -9.18
CA PHE A 113 -5.86 -2.34 -8.13
C PHE A 113 -5.27 -2.80 -6.81
N HIS A 114 -5.66 -2.15 -5.72
CA HIS A 114 -5.35 -2.54 -4.36
C HIS A 114 -6.65 -2.63 -3.57
N LEU A 115 -7.01 -3.84 -3.17
CA LEU A 115 -8.19 -4.11 -2.35
C LEU A 115 -7.73 -4.41 -0.91
N PHE A 116 -8.24 -3.67 0.07
CA PHE A 116 -7.87 -3.84 1.48
C PHE A 116 -9.03 -3.50 2.40
N LYS A 117 -9.06 -4.05 3.62
CA LYS A 117 -10.08 -3.70 4.61
C LYS A 117 -10.01 -2.21 4.99
N GLN A 118 -11.18 -1.56 4.99
CA GLN A 118 -11.30 -0.15 5.36
C GLN A 118 -11.15 0.05 6.87
N ASP A 119 -11.72 -0.86 7.66
CA ASP A 119 -11.70 -0.88 9.11
C ASP A 119 -11.59 -2.35 9.55
N GLU A 120 -10.81 -2.64 10.58
CA GLU A 120 -10.72 -4.00 11.13
C GLU A 120 -11.92 -4.38 11.98
N SER A 121 -12.66 -3.38 12.48
CA SER A 121 -13.91 -3.63 13.21
C SER A 121 -15.03 -4.10 12.30
N ASP A 122 -15.00 -3.70 11.02
CA ASP A 122 -15.93 -4.15 9.99
C ASP A 122 -15.24 -5.11 9.01
N GLN A 123 -15.41 -6.41 9.30
CA GLN A 123 -14.77 -7.49 8.55
C GLN A 123 -15.17 -7.55 7.07
N ASN A 124 -16.26 -6.88 6.69
CA ASN A 124 -16.87 -6.97 5.38
C ASN A 124 -16.76 -5.68 4.56
N THR A 125 -16.17 -4.61 5.11
CA THR A 125 -15.99 -3.36 4.37
C THR A 125 -14.58 -3.22 3.82
N TYR A 126 -14.50 -3.11 2.49
CA TYR A 126 -13.25 -3.05 1.73
C TYR A 126 -13.15 -1.73 0.99
N ARG A 127 -11.92 -1.23 0.83
CA ARG A 127 -11.58 -0.14 -0.09
C ARG A 127 -10.83 -0.71 -1.28
N LEU A 128 -11.33 -0.44 -2.48
CA LEU A 128 -10.61 -0.63 -3.73
C LEU A 128 -9.95 0.69 -4.12
N SER A 129 -8.65 0.67 -4.35
CA SER A 129 -7.88 1.82 -4.82
C SER A 129 -7.18 1.48 -6.12
N THR A 130 -7.22 2.38 -7.09
CA THR A 130 -6.45 2.26 -8.33
C THR A 130 -5.96 3.64 -8.78
N ARG A 131 -4.93 3.68 -9.62
CA ARG A 131 -4.46 4.91 -10.24
C ARG A 131 -4.45 4.76 -11.75
N VAL A 132 -5.16 5.64 -12.43
CA VAL A 132 -5.07 5.82 -13.89
C VAL A 132 -4.23 7.07 -14.14
N ILE A 133 -4.84 8.26 -14.14
CA ILE A 133 -4.14 9.54 -13.93
C ILE A 133 -4.22 9.86 -12.44
N ASN A 134 -5.46 9.95 -11.97
CA ASN A 134 -5.82 10.19 -10.58
C ASN A 134 -5.95 8.89 -9.80
N THR A 135 -5.82 9.01 -8.48
CA THR A 135 -6.16 7.91 -7.58
C THR A 135 -7.68 7.87 -7.41
N MET A 136 -8.28 6.77 -7.85
CA MET A 136 -9.69 6.45 -7.64
C MET A 136 -9.84 5.54 -6.43
N ASN A 137 -10.79 5.87 -5.56
CA ASN A 137 -11.10 5.04 -4.39
C ASN A 137 -12.60 4.74 -4.37
N SER A 138 -12.94 3.51 -4.03
CA SER A 138 -14.33 3.10 -3.81
C SER A 138 -14.43 2.18 -2.60
N ILE A 139 -15.53 2.31 -1.85
CA ILE A 139 -15.78 1.52 -0.64
C ILE A 139 -16.92 0.54 -0.91
N PHE A 140 -16.71 -0.72 -0.56
CA PHE A 140 -17.65 -1.82 -0.78
C PHE A 140 -17.95 -2.54 0.52
N HIS A 141 -19.22 -2.85 0.78
CA HIS A 141 -19.58 -3.94 1.69
C HIS A 141 -19.68 -5.23 0.91
N HIS A 142 -18.88 -6.23 1.28
CA HIS A 142 -18.84 -7.53 0.65
C HIS A 142 -19.47 -8.57 1.56
N ASP A 143 -20.53 -9.23 1.10
CA ASP A 143 -21.14 -10.37 1.77
C ASP A 143 -20.40 -11.67 1.37
N PRO A 144 -19.59 -12.27 2.25
CA PRO A 144 -18.80 -13.46 1.92
C PRO A 144 -19.67 -14.70 1.64
N SER A 145 -20.95 -14.71 2.04
CA SER A 145 -21.84 -15.85 1.79
C SER A 145 -22.37 -15.89 0.36
N THR A 146 -22.54 -14.72 -0.26
CA THR A 146 -23.08 -14.58 -1.62
C THR A 146 -22.05 -14.07 -2.63
N ASN A 147 -20.91 -13.55 -2.16
CA ASN A 147 -19.91 -12.75 -2.89
C ASN A 147 -20.41 -11.39 -3.38
N GLN A 148 -21.65 -11.01 -3.04
CA GLN A 148 -22.23 -9.76 -3.49
C GLN A 148 -21.58 -8.56 -2.81
N CYS A 149 -21.46 -7.48 -3.57
CA CYS A 149 -20.88 -6.23 -3.13
C CYS A 149 -21.90 -5.09 -3.24
N GLN A 150 -22.01 -4.29 -2.19
CA GLN A 150 -22.71 -3.02 -2.21
C GLN A 150 -21.69 -1.88 -2.23
N ASN A 151 -21.67 -1.09 -3.30
CA ASN A 151 -20.82 0.10 -3.40
C ASN A 151 -21.49 1.29 -2.69
N TYR A 152 -20.77 1.97 -1.79
CA TYR A 152 -21.28 3.13 -1.06
C TYR A 152 -20.80 4.48 -1.59
N SER A 153 -19.63 4.53 -2.23
CA SER A 153 -19.09 5.77 -2.77
C SER A 153 -17.89 5.49 -3.65
N GLY A 154 -17.82 6.17 -4.78
CA GLY A 154 -16.62 6.30 -5.61
C GLY A 154 -16.21 7.77 -5.68
N MET A 155 -14.93 8.08 -5.48
CA MET A 155 -14.38 9.42 -5.70
C MET A 155 -13.15 9.35 -6.61
N SER A 156 -13.10 10.24 -7.61
CA SER A 156 -11.91 10.57 -8.39
C SER A 156 -11.70 12.09 -8.38
N THR A 157 -10.45 12.54 -8.45
CA THR A 157 -10.12 13.96 -8.58
C THR A 157 -10.25 14.50 -10.01
N MET A 158 -10.56 13.66 -11.02
CA MET A 158 -10.84 14.02 -12.43
C MET A 158 -10.01 15.19 -13.00
N MET A 159 -8.72 15.23 -12.72
CA MET A 159 -7.77 16.14 -13.38
C MET A 159 -7.03 15.37 -14.46
N GLY A 160 -7.07 15.83 -15.71
CA GLY A 160 -6.47 15.13 -16.85
C GLY A 160 -5.64 16.06 -17.74
N GLU A 161 -4.57 15.51 -18.31
CA GLU A 161 -3.68 16.22 -19.25
C GLU A 161 -4.00 15.91 -20.72
N ASP A 162 -4.55 14.71 -21.03
CA ASP A 162 -4.90 14.27 -22.39
C ASP A 162 -6.22 13.45 -22.45
N GLU A 163 -6.87 13.45 -23.62
CA GLU A 163 -8.19 12.83 -23.85
C GLU A 163 -8.18 11.29 -23.71
N GLU A 164 -7.11 10.62 -24.12
CA GLU A 164 -7.03 9.15 -24.07
C GLU A 164 -7.01 8.68 -22.62
N SER A 165 -6.20 9.32 -21.79
CA SER A 165 -6.10 9.01 -20.37
C SER A 165 -7.41 9.31 -19.64
N MET A 166 -8.10 10.41 -19.97
CA MET A 166 -9.43 10.71 -19.43
C MET A 166 -10.47 9.65 -19.81
N ARG A 167 -10.45 9.16 -21.06
CA ARG A 167 -11.33 8.07 -21.49
C ARG A 167 -11.07 6.78 -20.71
N LYS A 168 -9.80 6.41 -20.51
CA LYS A 168 -9.45 5.22 -19.71
C LYS A 168 -9.88 5.39 -18.25
N GLU A 169 -9.70 6.58 -17.67
CA GLU A 169 -10.16 6.86 -16.31
C GLU A 169 -11.68 6.75 -16.18
N ASP A 170 -12.46 7.25 -17.15
CA ASP A 170 -13.92 7.08 -17.19
C ASP A 170 -14.34 5.60 -17.29
N VAL A 171 -13.68 4.81 -18.15
CA VAL A 171 -13.94 3.37 -18.27
C VAL A 171 -13.65 2.64 -16.95
N ILE A 172 -12.50 2.89 -16.33
CA ILE A 172 -12.15 2.27 -15.05
C ILE A 172 -13.07 2.75 -13.92
N SER A 173 -13.47 4.02 -13.92
CA SER A 173 -14.43 4.54 -12.95
C SER A 173 -15.80 3.86 -13.07
N LYS A 174 -16.30 3.67 -14.30
CA LYS A 174 -17.53 2.91 -14.57
C LYS A 174 -17.42 1.45 -14.16
N LEU A 175 -16.25 0.83 -14.40
CA LEU A 175 -15.97 -0.52 -13.94
C LEU A 175 -16.08 -0.59 -12.41
N ILE A 176 -15.43 0.30 -11.67
CA ILE A 176 -15.41 0.32 -10.19
C ILE A 176 -16.79 0.62 -9.63
N ASN A 177 -17.49 1.61 -10.18
CA ASN A 177 -18.80 2.03 -9.69
C ASN A 177 -19.89 0.98 -9.96
N GLY A 178 -19.74 0.19 -11.02
CA GLY A 178 -20.68 -0.86 -11.39
C GLY A 178 -20.46 -2.21 -10.71
N ILE A 179 -19.45 -2.35 -9.84
CA ILE A 179 -19.12 -3.62 -9.18
C ILE A 179 -20.28 -4.11 -8.31
N THR A 180 -20.67 -5.36 -8.52
CA THR A 180 -21.73 -6.03 -7.74
C THR A 180 -21.30 -7.35 -7.12
N ASP A 181 -20.15 -7.91 -7.50
CA ASP A 181 -19.71 -9.23 -7.03
C ASP A 181 -18.18 -9.37 -7.05
N PHE A 182 -17.61 -10.00 -6.02
CA PHE A 182 -16.20 -10.36 -5.90
C PHE A 182 -16.02 -11.86 -5.71
N LYS A 183 -15.64 -12.57 -6.78
CA LYS A 183 -15.44 -14.02 -6.73
C LYS A 183 -13.96 -14.39 -6.84
N LEU A 184 -13.41 -14.88 -5.74
CA LEU A 184 -12.04 -15.40 -5.70
C LEU A 184 -11.97 -16.83 -6.25
N LYS A 185 -11.00 -17.09 -7.14
CA LYS A 185 -10.67 -18.40 -7.70
C LYS A 185 -9.16 -18.59 -7.67
N GLY A 186 -8.63 -19.08 -6.55
CA GLY A 186 -7.18 -19.15 -6.33
C GLY A 186 -6.56 -17.75 -6.33
N GLU A 187 -5.58 -17.52 -7.20
CA GLU A 187 -4.89 -16.22 -7.38
C GLU A 187 -5.59 -15.29 -8.39
N GLN A 188 -6.82 -15.62 -8.80
CA GLN A 188 -7.63 -14.80 -9.70
C GLN A 188 -8.85 -14.23 -8.98
N LEU A 189 -9.05 -12.93 -9.07
CA LEU A 189 -10.27 -12.24 -8.64
C LEU A 189 -11.13 -11.97 -9.87
N VAL A 190 -12.32 -12.55 -9.91
CA VAL A 190 -13.33 -12.26 -10.93
C VAL A 190 -14.29 -11.23 -10.36
N ILE A 191 -14.37 -10.08 -11.02
CA ILE A 191 -15.28 -9.00 -10.63
C ILE A 191 -16.45 -8.99 -11.61
N THR A 192 -17.67 -8.99 -11.10
CA THR A 192 -18.85 -8.68 -11.92
C THR A 192 -19.18 -7.20 -11.78
N SER A 193 -19.26 -6.49 -12.90
CA SER A 193 -19.59 -5.06 -12.95
C SER A 193 -20.50 -4.73 -14.13
N ASN A 194 -21.63 -4.06 -13.86
CA ASN A 194 -22.64 -3.73 -14.87
C ASN A 194 -23.06 -4.95 -15.75
N GLY A 195 -23.14 -6.14 -15.14
CA GLY A 195 -23.46 -7.40 -15.83
C GLY A 195 -22.31 -8.03 -16.63
N ASN A 196 -21.14 -7.39 -16.71
CA ASN A 196 -19.94 -7.92 -17.36
C ASN A 196 -18.99 -8.54 -16.33
N GLN A 197 -18.19 -9.51 -16.74
CA GLN A 197 -17.13 -10.09 -15.91
C GLN A 197 -15.76 -9.61 -16.38
N VAL A 198 -14.94 -9.17 -15.43
CA VAL A 198 -13.52 -8.87 -15.64
C VAL A 198 -12.67 -9.75 -14.73
N LYS A 199 -11.44 -10.07 -15.16
CA LYS A 199 -10.53 -10.89 -14.37
C LYS A 199 -9.29 -10.12 -13.99
N LEU A 200 -8.91 -10.26 -12.73
CA LEU A 200 -7.69 -9.71 -12.19
C LEU A 200 -6.83 -10.84 -11.64
N GLU A 201 -5.52 -10.73 -11.80
CA GLU A 201 -4.55 -11.65 -11.22
C GLU A 201 -3.81 -11.00 -10.07
N ARG A 202 -3.61 -11.74 -8.99
CA ARG A 202 -2.81 -11.27 -7.88
C ARG A 202 -1.38 -11.10 -8.36
N TYR A 203 -0.74 -10.01 -7.96
CA TYR A 203 0.68 -9.79 -8.24
C TYR A 203 1.39 -9.28 -7.00
N THR A 204 2.71 -9.51 -6.98
CA THR A 204 3.59 -8.99 -5.95
C THR A 204 4.10 -7.62 -6.38
N LEU A 205 4.01 -6.64 -5.46
CA LEU A 205 4.65 -5.35 -5.67
C LEU A 205 6.17 -5.49 -5.55
N GLU A 206 6.88 -4.87 -6.49
CA GLU A 206 8.31 -4.67 -6.37
C GLU A 206 8.65 -4.04 -5.01
N PRO A 207 9.70 -4.53 -4.33
CA PRO A 207 10.15 -3.92 -3.09
C PRO A 207 10.44 -2.43 -3.28
N PRO A 208 10.00 -1.57 -2.33
CA PRO A 208 10.36 -0.17 -2.33
C PRO A 208 11.88 -0.06 -2.21
N GLN A 209 12.47 0.88 -2.95
CA GLN A 209 13.90 1.11 -2.89
C GLN A 209 14.31 1.61 -1.51
N THR A 210 15.49 1.16 -1.05
CA THR A 210 16.14 1.76 0.12
C THR A 210 16.48 3.21 -0.17
N CYS A 211 16.22 4.10 0.79
CA CYS A 211 16.65 5.48 0.70
C CYS A 211 18.15 5.59 0.96
N THR A 212 18.92 5.96 -0.07
CA THR A 212 20.37 6.19 0.01
C THR A 212 20.75 7.67 0.11
N LYS A 213 19.78 8.58 -0.07
CA LYS A 213 19.99 10.03 0.10
C LYS A 213 20.43 10.33 1.53
N ASN A 214 21.51 11.10 1.69
CA ASN A 214 21.90 11.60 2.99
C ASN A 214 20.95 12.73 3.40
N ILE A 215 19.98 12.40 4.25
CA ILE A 215 18.96 13.33 4.77
C ILE A 215 19.51 14.35 5.79
N PHE A 216 20.78 14.22 6.20
CA PHE A 216 21.44 15.13 7.13
C PHE A 216 22.41 16.10 6.45
N ALA A 217 22.84 15.80 5.23
CA ALA A 217 23.63 16.71 4.44
C ALA A 217 22.68 17.77 3.88
N ALA A 218 22.81 19.02 4.33
CA ALA A 218 22.17 20.13 3.67
C ALA A 218 22.71 20.21 2.22
N GLU A 219 21.80 20.17 1.24
CA GLU A 219 22.11 20.58 -0.13
C GLU A 219 22.35 22.10 -0.08
N TYR A 220 23.60 22.49 0.11
CA TYR A 220 24.06 23.87 -0.10
C TYR A 220 24.47 24.09 -1.54
#